data_AF-A0A7W2IKK8-F1
#
_entry.id   AF-A0A7W2IKK8-F1
#
_cell.length_a   1.000
_cell.length_b   1.000
_cell.length_c   1.000
_cell.angle_alpha   90.00
_cell.angle_beta   90.00
_cell.angle_gamma   90.00
#
_symmetry.space_group_name_H-M   'P 1'
#
loop_
_entity.id
_entity.type
_entity.pdbx_description
1 polymer ?
#
loop_
_entity_poly.entity_id
_entity_poly.type
_entity_poly.pdbx_seq_one_letter_code
_entity_poly.pdbx_strand_id
1 'polypeptide(L)'
;MINAPRHPHKPRTPHHLLDTVIARHDLKNDAALCRALQVSAPRLSKIRRGKLAVNADLVLRIHETFMIPIAELKSLTMQCI
;
A
#
# COMPACT_ATOMS: atom_id res chain seq x y z
N MET A 1 18.45 5.87 -17.80
CA MET A 1 17.19 6.59 -17.50
C MET A 1 17.11 6.78 -15.99
N ILE A 2 17.57 7.93 -15.51
CA ILE A 2 17.61 8.30 -14.08
C ILE A 2 16.23 8.85 -13.68
N ASN A 3 15.51 8.17 -12.79
CA ASN A 3 14.21 8.66 -12.32
C ASN A 3 14.43 9.84 -11.37
N ALA A 4 13.83 10.98 -11.72
CA ALA A 4 13.83 12.22 -10.94
C ALA A 4 13.25 12.00 -9.53
N PRO A 5 13.60 12.84 -8.52
CA PRO A 5 13.07 12.71 -7.17
C PRO A 5 11.56 13.00 -7.18
N ARG A 6 10.76 11.93 -7.00
CA ARG A 6 9.30 12.01 -7.05
C ARG A 6 8.80 12.56 -5.71
N HIS A 7 8.02 13.63 -5.80
CA HIS A 7 7.63 14.51 -4.70
C HIS A 7 7.08 13.79 -3.47
N PRO A 8 7.28 14.33 -2.26
CA PRO A 8 6.75 13.74 -1.03
C PRO A 8 5.23 13.71 -1.10
N HIS A 9 4.67 12.52 -1.27
CA HIS A 9 3.24 12.33 -1.21
C HIS A 9 2.79 12.47 0.24
N LYS A 10 2.07 13.54 0.56
CA LYS A 10 1.58 13.80 1.92
C LYS A 10 0.64 12.67 2.35
N PRO A 11 1.04 11.72 3.22
CA PRO A 11 0.15 10.68 3.67
C PRO A 11 -0.85 11.32 4.62
N ARG A 12 -2.16 11.15 4.39
CA ARG A 12 -3.17 11.62 5.34
C ARG A 12 -3.15 10.84 6.65
N THR A 13 -2.54 9.65 6.66
CA THR A 13 -2.18 8.84 7.83
C THR A 13 -1.11 7.85 7.38
N PRO A 14 0.03 7.72 8.09
CA PRO A 14 1.07 6.75 7.73
C PRO A 14 0.54 5.32 7.94
N HIS A 15 0.81 4.44 6.97
CA HIS A 15 0.54 3.01 7.06
C HIS A 15 1.67 2.27 6.34
N HIS A 16 2.54 1.63 7.12
CA HIS A 16 3.81 1.08 6.65
C HIS A 16 3.70 0.26 5.36
N LEU A 17 2.85 -0.78 5.33
CA LEU A 17 2.59 -1.59 4.12
C LEU A 17 2.23 -0.75 2.89
N LEU A 18 1.24 0.14 3.01
CA LEU A 18 0.71 0.89 1.87
C LEU A 18 1.72 1.94 1.39
N ASP A 19 2.43 2.56 2.31
CA ASP A 19 3.47 3.54 2.00
C ASP A 19 4.69 2.87 1.34
N THR A 20 5.09 1.68 1.79
CA THR A 20 6.13 0.88 1.12
C THR A 20 5.74 0.53 -0.31
N VAL A 21 4.50 0.08 -0.54
CA VAL A 21 4.02 -0.26 -1.89
C VAL A 21 3.97 0.99 -2.78
N ILE A 22 3.48 2.11 -2.27
CA ILE A 22 3.45 3.38 -3.00
C ILE A 22 4.85 3.85 -3.37
N ALA A 23 5.79 3.82 -2.42
CA ALA A 23 7.16 4.24 -2.66
C ALA A 23 7.91 3.31 -3.63
N ARG A 24 7.75 1.99 -3.49
CA ARG A 24 8.46 1.00 -4.31
C ARG A 24 7.99 0.98 -5.76
N HIS A 25 6.69 1.19 -5.99
CA HIS A 25 6.09 1.16 -7.34
C HIS A 25 5.85 2.55 -7.93
N ASP A 26 6.34 3.59 -7.26
CA ASP A 26 6.11 4.98 -7.61
C ASP A 26 4.65 5.29 -7.95
N LEU A 27 3.78 4.95 -7.03
CA LEU A 27 2.38 5.29 -7.19
C LEU A 27 2.20 6.74 -6.80
N LYS A 28 1.42 7.48 -7.61
CA LYS A 28 1.10 8.86 -7.26
C LYS A 28 0.42 8.89 -5.90
N ASN A 29 -0.63 8.12 -5.64
CA ASN A 29 -1.36 8.18 -4.37
C ASN A 29 -2.16 6.92 -4.11
N ASP A 30 -2.91 6.92 -3.00
CA ASP A 30 -3.89 5.88 -2.69
C ASP A 30 -4.88 5.63 -3.81
N ALA A 31 -5.28 6.64 -4.58
CA ALA A 31 -6.21 6.43 -5.69
C ALA A 31 -5.54 5.69 -6.86
N ALA A 32 -4.23 5.87 -7.08
CA ALA A 32 -3.46 5.04 -8.00
C ALA A 32 -3.34 3.60 -7.47
N LEU A 33 -3.07 3.44 -6.17
CA LEU A 33 -3.03 2.14 -5.50
C LEU A 33 -4.39 1.41 -5.56
N CYS A 34 -5.50 2.11 -5.34
CA CYS A 34 -6.87 1.58 -5.44
C CYS A 34 -7.13 1.00 -6.83
N ARG A 35 -6.72 1.74 -7.88
CA ARG A 35 -6.89 1.31 -9.27
C ARG A 35 -6.04 0.09 -9.59
N ALA A 36 -4.77 0.10 -9.16
CA ALA A 36 -3.87 -1.03 -9.36
C ALA A 36 -4.39 -2.30 -8.67
N LEU A 37 -4.84 -2.19 -7.41
CA LEU A 37 -5.32 -3.32 -6.63
C LEU A 37 -6.80 -3.68 -6.90
N GLN A 38 -7.52 -2.89 -7.71
CA GLN A 38 -8.97 -2.98 -7.90
C GLN A 38 -9.75 -2.98 -6.57
N VAL A 39 -9.28 -2.18 -5.61
CA VAL A 39 -9.87 -2.03 -4.27
C VAL A 39 -10.56 -0.68 -4.16
N SER A 40 -11.68 -0.63 -3.44
CA SER A 40 -12.40 0.62 -3.23
C SER A 40 -11.63 1.58 -2.31
N ALA A 41 -11.60 2.87 -2.69
CA ALA A 41 -10.97 3.93 -1.90
C ALA A 41 -11.46 4.01 -0.43
N PRO A 42 -12.76 3.80 -0.11
CA PRO A 42 -13.22 3.75 1.27
C PRO A 42 -12.57 2.62 2.09
N ARG A 43 -12.30 1.46 1.46
CA ARG A 43 -11.67 0.31 2.14
C ARG A 43 -10.22 0.63 2.48
N LEU A 44 -9.43 1.12 1.51
CA LEU A 44 -8.05 1.56 1.76
C LEU A 44 -7.96 2.71 2.77
N SER A 45 -8.91 3.65 2.74
CA SER A 45 -8.97 4.75 3.71
C SER A 45 -9.24 4.27 5.14
N LYS A 46 -10.09 3.24 5.33
CA LYS A 46 -10.30 2.61 6.65
C LYS A 46 -9.06 1.87 7.13
N ILE A 47 -8.34 1.19 6.23
CA ILE A 47 -7.08 0.50 6.54
C ILE A 47 -6.02 1.49 7.00
N ARG A 48 -5.81 2.58 6.24
CA ARG A 48 -4.87 3.65 6.63
C ARG A 48 -5.14 4.24 8.01
N ARG A 49 -6.41 4.36 8.40
CA ARG A 49 -6.81 4.90 9.71
C ARG A 49 -6.87 3.84 10.82
N GLY A 50 -6.41 2.61 10.56
CA GLY A 50 -6.49 1.50 11.53
C GLY A 50 -7.92 1.07 11.87
N LYS A 51 -8.93 1.50 11.10
CA LYS A 51 -10.35 1.13 11.29
C LYS A 51 -10.71 -0.19 10.62
N LEU A 52 -9.83 -0.73 9.80
CA LEU A 52 -9.96 -2.03 9.16
C LEU A 52 -8.58 -2.69 9.09
N ALA A 53 -8.48 -3.94 9.53
CA ALA A 53 -7.23 -4.69 9.42
C ALA A 53 -6.90 -5.01 7.96
N VAL A 54 -5.60 -5.21 7.68
CA VAL A 54 -5.16 -5.76 6.40
C VAL A 54 -5.52 -7.24 6.36
N ASN A 55 -6.48 -7.60 5.51
CA ASN A 55 -6.91 -8.99 5.32
C ASN A 55 -6.00 -9.73 4.33
N ALA A 56 -5.99 -11.06 4.40
CA ALA A 56 -5.24 -11.92 3.48
C ALA A 56 -5.56 -11.65 1.99
N ASP A 57 -6.82 -11.35 1.65
CA ASP A 57 -7.25 -10.94 0.30
C ASP A 57 -6.47 -9.72 -0.23
N LEU A 58 -6.25 -8.70 0.62
CA LEU A 58 -5.50 -7.52 0.21
C LEU A 58 -4.01 -7.84 0.04
N VAL A 59 -3.45 -8.67 0.93
CA VAL A 59 -2.06 -9.13 0.83
C VAL A 59 -1.84 -9.91 -0.47
N LEU A 60 -2.76 -10.82 -0.80
CA LEU A 60 -2.70 -11.62 -2.02
C LEU A 60 -2.77 -10.73 -3.26
N ARG A 61 -3.71 -9.77 -3.31
CA ARG A 61 -3.79 -8.80 -4.41
C ARG A 61 -2.51 -7.98 -4.57
N ILE A 62 -1.90 -7.53 -3.48
CA ILE A 62 -0.61 -6.82 -3.54
C ILE A 62 0.48 -7.74 -4.09
N HIS A 63 0.54 -8.99 -3.63
CA HIS A 63 1.47 -9.99 -4.15
C HIS A 63 1.31 -10.19 -5.66
N GLU A 64 0.07 -10.40 -6.14
CA GLU A 64 -0.21 -10.66 -7.55
C GLU A 64 0.02 -9.43 -8.44
N THR A 65 -0.34 -8.23 -7.95
CA THR A 65 -0.24 -6.98 -8.73
C THR A 65 1.20 -6.49 -8.84
N PHE A 66 1.97 -6.65 -7.76
CA PHE A 66 3.29 -6.03 -7.62
C PHE A 66 4.43 -7.03 -7.51
N MET A 67 4.12 -8.33 -7.56
CA MET A 67 5.08 -9.44 -7.44
C MET A 67 5.90 -9.39 -6.14
N ILE A 68 5.34 -8.82 -5.07
CA ILE A 68 6.01 -8.74 -3.75
C ILE A 68 5.79 -10.04 -2.99
N PRO A 69 6.83 -10.74 -2.50
CA PRO A 69 6.66 -11.98 -1.75
C PRO A 69 5.73 -11.84 -0.53
N ILE A 70 4.83 -12.81 -0.32
CA ILE A 70 3.88 -12.79 0.80
C ILE A 70 4.60 -12.72 2.16
N ALA A 71 5.77 -13.35 2.29
CA ALA A 71 6.58 -13.28 3.50
C ALA A 71 6.99 -11.83 3.84
N GLU A 72 7.42 -11.06 2.84
CA GLU A 72 7.77 -9.66 3.01
C GLU A 72 6.54 -8.82 3.37
N LEU A 73 5.41 -9.04 2.69
CA LEU A 73 4.15 -8.35 3.02
C LEU A 73 3.70 -8.62 4.45
N LYS A 74 3.85 -9.85 4.95
CA LYS A 74 3.55 -10.20 6.34
C LYS A 74 4.44 -9.43 7.32
N SER A 75 5.75 -9.33 7.05
CA SER A 75 6.67 -8.52 7.85
C SER A 75 6.28 -7.04 7.87
N LEU A 76 5.77 -6.50 6.76
CA LEU A 76 5.30 -5.12 6.67
C LEU A 76 3.97 -4.86 7.38
N THR A 77 3.12 -5.88 7.54
CA THR A 77 1.87 -5.81 8.32
C THR A 77 2.09 -5.99 9.82
N MET A 78 3.20 -6.61 10.22
CA MET A 78 3.51 -6.98 11.59
C MET A 78 4.30 -5.86 12.30
N GLN A 79 3.81 -4.63 12.23
CA GLN A 79 4.33 -3.51 13.03
C GLN A 79 3.15 -2.85 13.75
N CYS A 80 3.36 -2.67 15.05
CA CYS A 80 2.38 -2.50 16.10
C CYS A 80 1.32 -1.42 15.84
N ILE A 81 0.09 -1.78 16.22
CA ILE A 81 -1.03 -0.88 16.55
C ILE A 81 -0.65 -0.07 17.79
#